data_AF-A0A4R5AFG3-F1
#
_entry.id   AF-A0A4R5AFG3-F1
#
_cell.length_a   1.000
_cell.length_b   1.000
_cell.length_c   1.000
_cell.angle_alpha   90.00
_cell.angle_beta   90.00
_cell.angle_gamma   90.00
#
_symmetry.space_group_name_H-M   'P 1'
#
loop_
_entity.id
_entity.type
_entity.pdbx_description
1 polymer ?
#
loop_
_entity_poly.entity_id
_entity_poly.type
_entity_poly.pdbx_seq_one_letter_code
_entity_poly.pdbx_strand_id
1 'polypeptide(L)'
;MIRRWLLLTLAGVLLVLLCVRLGLWQLDRNEQRQDRNAVIEANVGDDPVPAAQLAPPGQPLADHDKWRTVEVTGHWDVDNELRLRLRPVDGTRGVHALTPLVGDDGTALLVDRGFVAADGRDDDEIELPPPPDGEVTVTARVRSSETGHDVDPSSGSVRFVDVEAIAADLPYPLYGAWGELITQNPEPSTSLQLIDAPATESGPHLSYAIQWFLFAVVGVGGFVLLIRAEARGRDETHDDTGRESQARTQSVG
;
A
#
# COMPACT_ATOMS: atom_id res chain seq x y z
N MET A 1 -26.78 34.00 -28.16
CA MET A 1 -27.13 32.55 -28.20
C MET A 1 -25.92 31.65 -28.43
N ILE A 2 -25.08 31.87 -29.47
CA ILE A 2 -23.87 31.05 -29.75
C ILE A 2 -22.89 30.95 -28.57
N ARG A 3 -22.58 32.07 -27.89
CA ARG A 3 -21.66 32.08 -26.74
C ARG A 3 -22.13 31.19 -25.57
N ARG A 4 -23.44 31.13 -25.31
CA ARG A 4 -24.03 30.27 -24.26
C ARG A 4 -23.83 28.79 -24.58
N TRP A 5 -24.12 28.40 -25.81
CA TRP A 5 -23.97 27.02 -26.28
C TRP A 5 -22.52 26.58 -26.34
N LEU A 6 -21.59 27.46 -26.74
CA LEU A 6 -20.16 27.18 -26.70
C LEU A 6 -19.67 26.95 -25.26
N LEU A 7 -20.08 27.79 -24.30
CA LEU A 7 -19.72 27.63 -22.89
C LEU A 7 -20.28 26.34 -22.29
N LEU A 8 -21.55 26.01 -22.57
CA LEU A 8 -22.16 24.76 -22.10
C LEU A 8 -21.50 23.52 -22.70
N THR A 9 -21.16 23.56 -24.00
CA THR A 9 -20.44 22.47 -24.66
C THR A 9 -19.07 22.28 -24.04
N LEU A 10 -18.31 23.37 -23.86
CA LEU A 10 -16.99 23.33 -23.25
C LEU A 10 -17.04 22.79 -21.82
N ALA A 11 -17.98 23.27 -21.00
CA ALA A 11 -18.17 22.79 -19.64
C ALA A 11 -18.54 21.30 -19.59
N GLY A 12 -19.43 20.85 -20.49
CA GLY A 12 -19.80 19.43 -20.62
C GLY A 12 -18.61 18.55 -21.02
N VAL A 13 -17.81 18.98 -22.00
CA VAL A 13 -16.59 18.26 -22.41
C VAL A 13 -15.60 18.17 -21.25
N LEU A 14 -15.35 19.28 -20.55
CA LEU A 14 -14.43 19.28 -19.40
C LEU A 14 -14.91 18.36 -18.27
N LEU A 15 -16.21 18.34 -17.98
CA LEU A 15 -16.80 17.45 -16.98
C LEU A 15 -16.64 15.97 -17.38
N VAL A 16 -16.90 15.63 -18.64
CA VAL A 16 -16.73 14.27 -19.16
C VAL A 16 -15.26 13.84 -19.07
N LEU A 17 -14.32 14.70 -19.48
CA LEU A 17 -12.88 14.43 -19.38
C LEU A 17 -12.45 14.22 -17.92
N LEU A 18 -12.99 15.01 -16.98
CA LEU A 18 -12.74 14.84 -15.56
C LEU A 18 -13.25 13.49 -15.05
N CYS A 19 -14.49 13.11 -15.39
CA CYS A 19 -15.06 11.82 -15.01
C CYS A 19 -14.25 10.64 -15.57
N VAL A 20 -13.85 10.70 -16.85
CA VAL A 20 -13.01 9.66 -17.46
C VAL A 20 -11.65 9.58 -16.76
N ARG A 21 -11.01 10.72 -16.49
CA ARG A 21 -9.72 10.76 -15.77
C ARG A 21 -9.83 10.16 -14.37
N LEU A 22 -10.90 10.45 -13.64
CA LEU A 22 -11.15 9.89 -12.31
C LEU A 22 -11.44 8.38 -12.38
N GLY A 23 -12.17 7.92 -13.39
CA GLY A 23 -12.40 6.49 -13.65
C GLY A 23 -11.09 5.74 -13.92
N LEU A 24 -10.23 6.29 -14.76
CA LEU A 24 -8.90 5.72 -15.04
C LEU A 24 -8.00 5.68 -13.80
N TRP A 25 -7.99 6.75 -13.01
CA TRP A 25 -7.23 6.78 -11.75
C TRP A 25 -7.70 5.71 -10.75
N GLN A 26 -9.02 5.46 -10.66
CA GLN A 26 -9.55 4.40 -9.82
C GLN A 26 -9.17 2.99 -10.32
N LEU A 27 -9.08 2.78 -11.63
CA LEU A 27 -8.60 1.52 -12.22
C LEU A 27 -7.12 1.29 -11.94
N ASP A 28 -6.28 2.29 -12.19
CA ASP A 28 -4.84 2.26 -11.88
C ASP A 28 -4.61 1.92 -10.39
N ARG A 29 -5.38 2.55 -9.49
CA ARG A 29 -5.30 2.25 -8.05
C ARG A 29 -5.75 0.81 -7.72
N ASN A 30 -6.73 0.29 -8.44
CA ASN A 30 -7.19 -1.09 -8.29
C ASN A 30 -6.13 -2.09 -8.75
N GLU A 31 -5.50 -1.86 -9.90
CA GLU A 31 -4.42 -2.70 -10.45
C GLU A 31 -3.22 -2.75 -9.50
N GLN A 32 -2.71 -1.60 -9.05
CA GLN A 32 -1.61 -1.53 -8.08
C GLN A 32 -1.89 -2.33 -6.80
N ARG A 33 -3.16 -2.41 -6.38
CA ARG A 33 -3.56 -3.20 -5.21
C ARG A 33 -3.65 -4.68 -5.52
N GLN A 34 -4.22 -5.05 -6.67
CA GLN A 34 -4.26 -6.44 -7.12
C GLN A 34 -2.85 -7.02 -7.23
N ASP A 35 -1.91 -6.25 -7.76
CA ASP A 35 -0.50 -6.66 -7.84
C ASP A 35 0.10 -6.91 -6.44
N ARG A 36 -0.16 -6.02 -5.46
CA ARG A 36 0.27 -6.23 -4.07
C ARG A 36 -0.36 -7.48 -3.44
N ASN A 37 -1.66 -7.66 -3.60
CA ASN A 37 -2.36 -8.83 -3.07
C ASN A 37 -1.85 -10.11 -3.71
N ALA A 38 -1.57 -10.12 -5.01
CA ALA A 38 -1.04 -11.28 -5.70
C ALA A 38 0.31 -11.72 -5.13
N VAL A 39 1.19 -10.77 -4.79
CA VAL A 39 2.47 -11.09 -4.11
C VAL A 39 2.23 -11.67 -2.71
N ILE A 40 1.29 -11.12 -1.95
CA ILE A 40 0.92 -11.66 -0.63
C ILE A 40 0.37 -13.07 -0.76
N GLU A 41 -0.61 -13.29 -1.64
CA GLU A 41 -1.27 -14.58 -1.87
C GLU A 41 -0.30 -15.64 -2.40
N ALA A 42 0.69 -15.25 -3.21
CA ALA A 42 1.68 -16.17 -3.76
C ALA A 42 2.72 -16.61 -2.73
N ASN A 43 3.04 -15.76 -1.75
CA ASN A 43 4.22 -15.97 -0.89
C ASN A 43 3.86 -16.31 0.55
N VAL A 44 2.71 -15.85 1.05
CA VAL A 44 2.27 -16.16 2.41
C VAL A 44 1.79 -17.60 2.46
N GLY A 45 2.47 -18.41 3.28
CA GLY A 45 2.15 -19.83 3.46
C GLY A 45 2.98 -20.80 2.61
N ASP A 46 3.89 -20.29 1.78
CA ASP A 46 4.91 -21.10 1.11
C ASP A 46 5.88 -21.74 2.12
N ASP A 47 6.44 -22.89 1.73
CA ASP A 47 7.47 -23.57 2.51
C ASP A 47 8.69 -22.65 2.72
N PRO A 48 9.26 -22.61 3.95
CA PRO A 48 10.44 -21.81 4.23
C PRO A 48 11.62 -22.15 3.33
N VAL A 49 12.34 -21.12 2.87
CA VAL A 49 13.59 -21.28 2.11
C VAL A 49 14.78 -20.65 2.85
N PRO A 50 16.03 -21.06 2.58
CA PRO A 50 17.19 -20.39 3.15
C PRO A 50 17.26 -18.91 2.79
N ALA A 51 17.53 -18.03 3.75
CA ALA A 51 17.56 -16.58 3.54
C ALA A 51 18.54 -16.13 2.43
N ALA A 52 19.68 -16.81 2.30
CA ALA A 52 20.67 -16.58 1.26
C ALA A 52 20.13 -16.74 -0.17
N GLN A 53 19.04 -17.49 -0.37
CA GLN A 53 18.41 -17.65 -1.69
C GLN A 53 17.59 -16.42 -2.11
N LEU A 54 17.02 -15.69 -1.15
CA LEU A 54 16.13 -14.56 -1.44
C LEU A 54 16.84 -13.21 -1.38
N ALA A 55 17.74 -13.03 -0.41
CA ALA A 55 18.38 -11.74 -0.16
C ALA A 55 19.82 -11.91 0.35
N PRO A 56 20.75 -12.42 -0.48
CA PRO A 56 22.15 -12.55 -0.07
C PRO A 56 22.75 -11.19 0.32
N PRO A 57 23.84 -11.16 1.12
CA PRO A 57 24.44 -9.92 1.58
C PRO A 57 24.75 -8.93 0.46
N GLY A 58 24.37 -7.68 0.67
CA GLY A 58 24.54 -6.60 -0.31
C GLY A 58 23.62 -6.65 -1.52
N GLN A 59 22.66 -7.58 -1.58
CA GLN A 59 21.64 -7.63 -2.64
C GLN A 59 20.24 -7.42 -2.06
N PRO A 60 19.47 -6.42 -2.52
CA PRO A 60 18.15 -6.17 -2.00
C PRO A 60 17.18 -7.30 -2.34
N LEU A 61 16.23 -7.56 -1.44
CA LEU A 61 15.11 -8.47 -1.69
C LEU A 61 14.33 -8.06 -2.95
N ALA A 62 14.10 -9.00 -3.85
CA ALA A 62 13.28 -8.76 -5.04
C ALA A 62 11.81 -8.50 -4.66
N ASP A 63 11.14 -7.60 -5.40
CA ASP A 63 9.76 -7.22 -5.09
C ASP A 63 8.77 -8.40 -5.09
N HIS A 64 9.02 -9.42 -5.92
CA HIS A 64 8.18 -10.62 -6.01
C HIS A 64 8.46 -11.64 -4.90
N ASP A 65 9.54 -11.49 -4.13
CA ASP A 65 9.88 -12.35 -2.98
C ASP A 65 9.47 -11.74 -1.64
N LYS A 66 8.85 -10.55 -1.63
CA LYS A 66 8.29 -9.95 -0.42
C LYS A 66 7.31 -10.91 0.24
N TRP A 67 7.35 -10.98 1.57
CA TRP A 67 6.48 -11.86 2.37
C TRP A 67 6.77 -13.36 2.29
N ARG A 68 7.79 -13.79 1.53
CA ARG A 68 8.25 -15.18 1.58
C ARG A 68 8.74 -15.54 2.96
N THR A 69 8.61 -16.81 3.30
CA THR A 69 9.12 -17.34 4.56
C THR A 69 10.56 -17.80 4.37
N VAL A 70 11.43 -17.42 5.30
CA VAL A 70 12.79 -17.94 5.38
C VAL A 70 13.02 -18.69 6.68
N GLU A 71 13.93 -19.66 6.63
CA GLU A 71 14.45 -20.34 7.81
C GLU A 71 15.95 -20.03 7.96
N VAL A 72 16.35 -19.62 9.16
CA VAL A 72 17.73 -19.33 9.53
C VAL A 72 18.02 -19.96 10.89
N THR A 73 19.10 -20.71 10.97
CA THR A 73 19.64 -21.23 12.22
C THR A 73 20.87 -20.44 12.62
N GLY A 74 20.97 -20.07 13.90
CA GLY A 74 22.03 -19.21 14.39
C GLY A 74 21.93 -18.89 15.88
N HIS A 75 22.61 -17.84 16.31
CA HIS A 75 22.60 -17.33 17.69
C HIS A 75 22.14 -15.88 17.71
N TRP A 76 21.33 -15.52 18.71
CA TRP A 76 20.90 -14.13 18.90
C TRP A 76 22.06 -13.26 19.39
N ASP A 77 22.28 -12.13 18.72
CA ASP A 77 23.20 -11.09 19.17
C ASP A 77 22.43 -10.02 19.96
N VAL A 78 22.26 -10.29 21.25
CA VAL A 78 21.52 -9.40 22.16
C VAL A 78 22.26 -8.09 22.44
N ASP A 79 23.59 -8.07 22.28
CA ASP A 79 24.41 -6.87 22.49
C ASP A 79 24.12 -5.79 21.42
N ASN A 80 23.65 -6.21 20.24
CA ASN A 80 23.24 -5.35 19.13
C ASN A 80 21.71 -5.32 18.94
N GLU A 81 20.93 -5.61 19.99
CA GLU A 81 19.46 -5.49 19.96
C GLU A 81 19.01 -4.02 19.89
N LEU A 82 18.10 -3.73 18.95
CA LEU A 82 17.55 -2.40 18.71
C LEU A 82 16.06 -2.34 19.05
N ARG A 83 15.61 -1.21 19.60
CA ARG A 83 14.18 -0.90 19.74
C ARG A 83 13.66 -0.28 18.45
N LEU A 84 12.76 -0.97 17.76
CA LEU A 84 12.08 -0.40 16.60
C LEU A 84 10.83 0.37 17.05
N ARG A 85 10.90 1.70 16.93
CA ARG A 85 9.95 2.67 17.51
C ARG A 85 8.94 3.19 16.50
N LEU A 86 7.90 3.85 17.01
CA LEU A 86 6.86 4.54 16.21
C LEU A 86 6.10 3.59 15.24
N ARG A 87 5.93 2.33 15.66
CA ARG A 87 5.12 1.31 14.98
C ARG A 87 4.06 0.79 15.94
N PRO A 88 2.90 1.45 16.01
CA PRO A 88 1.83 0.98 16.85
C PRO A 88 1.23 -0.31 16.27
N VAL A 89 0.93 -1.27 17.14
CA VAL A 89 0.22 -2.50 16.80
C VAL A 89 -1.20 -2.38 17.36
N ASP A 90 -2.21 -2.57 16.51
CA ASP A 90 -3.65 -2.46 16.86
C ASP A 90 -4.03 -1.14 17.56
N GLY A 91 -3.36 -0.03 17.18
CA GLY A 91 -3.56 1.29 17.78
C GLY A 91 -2.88 1.49 19.13
N THR A 92 -2.15 0.50 19.63
CA THR A 92 -1.38 0.57 20.89
C THR A 92 0.04 1.03 20.60
N ARG A 93 0.53 2.04 21.35
CA ARG A 93 1.93 2.48 21.28
C ARG A 93 2.83 1.49 21.99
N GLY A 94 4.02 1.25 21.45
CA GLY A 94 5.05 0.41 22.03
C GLY A 94 6.27 0.37 21.13
N VAL A 95 7.13 -0.62 21.37
CA VAL A 95 8.35 -0.87 20.61
C VAL A 95 8.41 -2.33 20.18
N HIS A 96 9.12 -2.58 19.09
CA HIS A 96 9.44 -3.93 18.63
C HIS A 96 10.88 -4.28 19.00
N ALA A 97 11.13 -5.54 19.35
CA ALA A 97 12.47 -6.07 19.59
C ALA A 97 13.11 -6.49 18.26
N LEU A 98 14.01 -5.67 17.72
CA LEU A 98 14.76 -5.96 16.50
C LEU A 98 16.13 -6.52 16.89
N THR A 99 16.29 -7.84 16.82
CA THR A 99 17.51 -8.52 17.26
C THR A 99 18.19 -9.19 16.06
N PRO A 100 19.50 -8.99 15.84
CA PRO A 100 20.24 -9.75 14.83
C PRO A 100 20.34 -11.23 15.22
N LEU A 101 20.04 -12.11 14.27
CA LEU A 101 20.29 -13.55 14.36
C LEU A 101 21.49 -13.89 13.50
N VAL A 102 22.63 -14.19 14.13
CA VAL A 102 23.89 -14.49 13.44
C VAL A 102 23.92 -15.96 13.07
N GLY A 103 23.90 -16.27 11.77
CA GLY A 103 23.98 -17.63 11.26
C GLY A 103 25.39 -18.22 11.34
N ASP A 104 25.49 -19.53 11.08
CA ASP A 104 26.76 -20.27 11.13
C ASP A 104 27.81 -19.79 10.10
N ASP A 105 27.35 -19.18 9.00
CA ASP A 105 28.20 -18.59 7.98
C ASP A 105 28.71 -17.18 8.36
N GLY A 106 28.32 -16.68 9.52
CA GLY A 106 28.63 -15.35 10.02
C GLY A 106 27.76 -14.24 9.43
N THR A 107 26.80 -14.56 8.56
CA THR A 107 25.82 -13.59 8.04
C THR A 107 24.64 -13.52 8.99
N ALA A 108 24.18 -12.30 9.33
CA ALA A 108 23.03 -12.14 10.21
C ALA A 108 21.75 -11.70 9.48
N LEU A 109 20.61 -12.16 9.98
CA LEU A 109 19.29 -11.64 9.62
C LEU A 109 18.81 -10.74 10.76
N LEU A 110 18.41 -9.50 10.46
CA LEU A 110 17.69 -8.66 11.43
C LEU A 110 16.27 -9.22 11.58
N VAL A 111 15.87 -9.61 12.79
CA VAL A 111 14.55 -10.19 13.06
C VAL A 111 13.78 -9.32 14.05
N ASP A 112 12.61 -8.84 13.63
CA ASP A 112 11.59 -8.32 14.55
C ASP A 112 10.96 -9.51 15.29
N ARG A 113 11.35 -9.69 16.55
CA ARG A 113 10.89 -10.78 17.42
C ARG A 113 9.49 -10.54 17.99
N GLY A 114 8.93 -9.35 17.78
CA GLY A 114 7.59 -8.98 18.22
C GLY A 114 7.54 -7.68 19.04
N PHE A 115 6.31 -7.32 19.38
CA PHE A 115 5.93 -6.05 19.97
C PHE A 115 5.76 -6.13 21.50
N VAL A 116 6.17 -5.06 22.18
CA VAL A 116 5.92 -4.79 23.60
C VAL A 116 5.19 -3.47 23.74
N ALA A 117 4.01 -3.51 24.35
CA ALA A 117 3.23 -2.31 24.63
C ALA A 117 3.94 -1.38 25.62
N ALA A 118 3.79 -0.07 25.42
CA ALA A 118 4.39 0.92 26.30
C ALA A 118 3.78 0.93 27.71
N ASP A 119 2.47 0.65 27.82
CA ASP A 119 1.73 0.68 29.10
C ASP A 119 1.99 1.94 29.96
N GLY A 120 2.14 3.09 29.30
CA GLY A 120 2.42 4.38 29.94
C GLY A 120 3.90 4.70 30.19
N ARG A 121 4.82 3.81 29.78
CA ARG A 121 6.27 4.04 29.78
C ARG A 121 6.72 4.78 28.51
N ASP A 122 7.86 5.47 28.60
CA ASP A 122 8.56 5.95 27.40
C ASP A 122 9.28 4.81 26.68
N ASP A 123 9.52 4.95 25.38
CA ASP A 123 10.05 3.88 24.52
C ASP A 123 11.38 3.29 25.05
N ASP A 124 12.23 4.14 25.64
CA ASP A 124 13.55 3.74 26.17
C ASP A 124 13.45 3.04 27.54
N GLU A 125 12.32 3.18 28.24
CA GLU A 125 12.04 2.52 29.53
C GLU A 125 11.38 1.14 29.34
N ILE A 126 11.01 0.77 28.10
CA ILE A 126 10.43 -0.53 27.81
C ILE A 126 11.54 -1.59 27.86
N GLU A 127 11.41 -2.50 28.82
CA GLU A 127 12.24 -3.70 28.91
C GLU A 127 11.81 -4.72 27.85
N LEU A 128 12.76 -5.12 27.01
CA LEU A 128 12.58 -6.18 26.03
C LEU A 128 12.89 -7.54 26.70
N PRO A 129 11.95 -8.49 26.73
CA PRO A 129 12.21 -9.84 27.21
C PRO A 129 13.34 -10.52 26.42
N PRO A 130 14.31 -11.17 27.08
CA PRO A 130 15.46 -11.76 26.38
C PRO A 130 15.04 -12.90 25.45
N PRO A 131 15.74 -13.11 24.33
CA PRO A 131 15.60 -14.34 23.55
C PRO A 131 16.10 -15.58 24.31
N PRO A 132 15.79 -16.80 23.82
CA PRO A 132 16.44 -18.01 24.33
C PRO A 132 17.95 -17.96 24.09
N ASP A 133 18.70 -18.53 25.03
CA ASP A 133 20.14 -18.72 24.89
C ASP A 133 20.49 -19.87 23.93
N GLY A 134 21.67 -19.79 23.33
CA GLY A 134 22.23 -20.84 22.47
C GLY A 134 21.72 -20.78 21.03
N GLU A 135 21.83 -21.92 20.34
CA GLU A 135 21.44 -22.05 18.94
C GLU A 135 19.90 -22.09 18.83
N VAL A 136 19.37 -21.29 17.90
CA VAL A 136 17.95 -21.18 17.60
C VAL A 136 17.74 -21.35 16.10
N THR A 137 16.66 -22.04 15.74
CA THR A 137 16.14 -22.02 14.37
C THR A 137 14.94 -21.09 14.33
N VAL A 138 15.02 -20.08 13.47
CA VAL A 138 14.02 -19.03 13.31
C VAL A 138 13.38 -19.15 11.94
N THR A 139 12.05 -19.17 11.93
CA THR A 139 11.24 -18.98 10.74
C THR A 139 10.74 -17.55 10.74
N ALA A 140 11.08 -16.78 9.70
CA ALA A 140 10.72 -15.37 9.60
C ALA A 140 10.15 -15.02 8.23
N ARG A 141 9.22 -14.07 8.19
CA ARG A 141 8.67 -13.51 6.96
C ARG A 141 9.55 -12.36 6.49
N VAL A 142 10.15 -12.47 5.30
CA VAL A 142 11.07 -11.44 4.81
C VAL A 142 10.36 -10.17 4.37
N ARG A 143 10.98 -9.05 4.73
CA ARG A 143 10.62 -7.69 4.39
C ARG A 143 11.82 -7.05 3.69
N SER A 144 11.54 -6.23 2.68
CA SER A 144 12.59 -5.43 2.03
C SER A 144 13.21 -4.46 3.03
N SER A 145 14.50 -4.18 2.84
CA SER A 145 15.14 -3.04 3.51
C SER A 145 14.30 -1.78 3.30
N GLU A 146 14.13 -1.04 4.38
CA GLU A 146 13.44 0.23 4.35
C GLU A 146 14.40 1.35 3.98
N THR A 147 13.85 2.52 3.64
CA THR A 147 14.64 3.72 3.37
C THR A 147 14.16 4.83 4.30
N GLY A 148 15.04 5.26 5.19
CA GLY A 148 14.77 6.29 6.19
C GLY A 148 15.88 7.32 6.23
N HIS A 149 15.58 8.52 6.72
CA HIS A 149 16.64 9.47 7.13
C HIS A 149 16.89 9.25 8.62
N ASP A 150 18.14 9.44 9.06
CA ASP A 150 18.53 9.44 10.49
C ASP A 150 18.30 8.09 11.19
N VAL A 151 18.86 7.02 10.62
CA VAL A 151 18.99 5.72 11.30
C VAL A 151 20.30 5.78 12.09
N ASP A 152 20.19 5.87 13.42
CA ASP A 152 21.32 5.84 14.35
C ASP A 152 21.21 4.60 15.25
N PRO A 153 21.73 3.44 14.80
CA PRO A 153 21.76 2.21 15.59
C PRO A 153 22.48 2.38 16.92
N SER A 154 23.47 3.29 17.00
CA SER A 154 24.24 3.54 18.22
C SER A 154 23.40 4.11 19.38
N SER A 155 22.23 4.67 19.07
CA SER A 155 21.24 5.10 20.06
C SER A 155 20.46 3.95 20.71
N GLY A 156 20.64 2.70 20.24
CA GLY A 156 19.89 1.54 20.68
C GLY A 156 18.43 1.50 20.19
N SER A 157 18.06 2.41 19.28
CA SER A 157 16.69 2.55 18.81
C SER A 157 16.61 3.11 17.40
N VAL A 158 15.73 2.54 16.57
CA VAL A 158 15.57 2.94 15.17
C VAL A 158 14.09 3.08 14.82
N ARG A 159 13.80 3.86 13.78
CA ARG A 159 12.43 4.00 13.24
C ARG A 159 12.23 3.16 11.98
N PHE A 160 13.28 3.07 11.17
CA PHE A 160 13.29 2.35 9.90
C PHE A 160 14.32 1.23 9.96
N VAL A 161 13.98 0.08 9.37
CA VAL A 161 14.92 -1.04 9.23
C VAL A 161 15.66 -0.88 7.91
N ASP A 162 16.53 0.13 7.88
CA ASP A 162 17.49 0.34 6.80
C ASP A 162 18.67 -0.60 7.04
N VAL A 163 18.66 -1.72 6.31
CA VAL A 163 19.62 -2.82 6.49
C VAL A 163 21.03 -2.34 6.19
N GLU A 164 21.22 -1.50 5.18
CA GLU A 164 22.56 -1.00 4.80
C GLU A 164 23.10 -0.05 5.87
N ALA A 165 22.27 0.86 6.39
CA ALA A 165 22.67 1.75 7.47
C ALA A 165 22.96 1.00 8.77
N ILE A 166 22.13 0.02 9.15
CA ILE A 166 22.34 -0.78 10.36
C ILE A 166 23.58 -1.67 10.23
N ALA A 167 23.82 -2.27 9.06
CA ALA A 167 24.99 -3.11 8.81
C ALA A 167 26.33 -2.37 9.02
N ALA A 168 26.36 -1.05 8.84
CA ALA A 168 27.58 -0.24 8.97
C ALA A 168 28.13 -0.22 10.41
N ASP A 169 27.27 -0.43 11.41
CA ASP A 169 27.63 -0.43 12.84
C ASP A 169 27.83 -1.85 13.41
N LEU A 170 27.60 -2.89 12.60
CA LEU A 170 27.69 -4.29 13.04
C LEU A 170 29.01 -4.95 12.62
N PRO A 171 29.50 -5.93 13.40
CA PRO A 171 30.77 -6.61 13.11
C PRO A 171 30.66 -7.72 12.05
N TYR A 172 29.49 -7.90 11.42
CA TYR A 172 29.18 -8.95 10.46
C TYR A 172 28.26 -8.46 9.33
N PRO A 173 28.25 -9.14 8.16
CA PRO A 173 27.35 -8.78 7.08
C PRO A 173 25.88 -9.11 7.42
N LEU A 174 24.97 -8.30 6.89
CA LEU A 174 23.53 -8.57 6.93
C LEU A 174 23.02 -9.12 5.59
N TYR A 175 22.05 -10.03 5.63
CA TYR A 175 21.20 -10.31 4.47
C TYR A 175 20.52 -9.02 3.98
N GLY A 176 20.26 -8.87 2.68
CA GLY A 176 19.64 -7.66 2.11
C GLY A 176 18.13 -7.50 2.40
N ALA A 177 17.65 -8.19 3.43
CA ALA A 177 16.29 -8.19 3.92
C ALA A 177 16.32 -8.29 5.46
N TRP A 178 15.22 -7.90 6.09
CA TRP A 178 14.94 -8.19 7.50
C TRP A 178 13.72 -9.09 7.60
N GLY A 179 13.47 -9.68 8.76
CA GLY A 179 12.40 -10.66 8.97
C GLY A 179 11.44 -10.28 10.08
N GLU A 180 10.16 -10.58 9.91
CA GLU A 180 9.17 -10.61 11.01
C GLU A 180 9.09 -12.04 11.53
N LEU A 181 9.29 -12.25 12.82
CA LEU A 181 9.28 -13.59 13.43
C LEU A 181 7.91 -14.27 13.24
N ILE A 182 7.93 -15.50 12.71
CA ILE A 182 6.75 -16.39 12.65
C ILE A 182 6.85 -17.42 13.77
N THR A 183 7.95 -18.17 13.81
CA THR A 183 8.21 -19.20 14.83
C THR A 183 9.71 -19.27 15.14
N GLN A 184 10.04 -19.76 16.33
CA GLN A 184 11.42 -20.08 16.69
C GLN A 184 11.49 -21.33 17.56
N ASN A 185 12.60 -22.05 17.47
CA ASN A 185 12.90 -23.21 18.31
C ASN A 185 14.36 -23.11 18.79
N PRO A 186 14.62 -23.07 20.12
CA PRO A 186 13.64 -23.16 21.21
C PRO A 186 12.71 -21.94 21.36
N GLU A 187 11.57 -22.15 22.00
CA GLU A 187 10.64 -21.07 22.36
C GLU A 187 11.25 -20.18 23.47
N PRO A 188 10.95 -18.86 23.47
CA PRO A 188 11.42 -17.97 24.52
C PRO A 188 10.68 -18.24 25.84
N SER A 189 11.31 -17.88 26.96
CA SER A 189 10.66 -17.95 28.28
C SER A 189 9.48 -16.98 28.41
N THR A 190 9.52 -15.86 27.69
CA THR A 190 8.47 -14.85 27.60
C THR A 190 8.20 -14.56 26.13
N SER A 191 6.99 -14.85 25.66
CA SER A 191 6.58 -14.57 24.29
C SER A 191 6.23 -13.10 24.09
N LEU A 192 6.63 -12.56 22.93
CA LEU A 192 6.24 -11.24 22.45
C LEU A 192 4.99 -11.32 21.58
N GLN A 193 4.30 -10.19 21.39
CA GLN A 193 3.20 -10.12 20.42
C GLN A 193 3.78 -10.17 19.01
N LEU A 194 3.58 -11.28 18.31
CA LEU A 194 4.04 -11.43 16.92
C LEU A 194 3.20 -10.59 15.96
N ILE A 195 3.78 -10.29 14.80
CA ILE A 195 3.13 -9.49 13.76
C ILE A 195 2.41 -10.41 12.78
N ASP A 196 1.09 -10.25 12.73
CA ASP A 196 0.24 -10.99 11.81
C ASP A 196 0.66 -10.79 10.36
N ALA A 197 0.41 -11.82 9.54
CA ALA A 197 0.63 -11.71 8.10
C ALA A 197 -0.19 -10.54 7.51
N PRO A 198 0.34 -9.85 6.48
CA PRO A 198 -0.42 -8.81 5.82
C PRO A 198 -1.70 -9.41 5.25
N ALA A 199 -2.85 -8.81 5.57
CA ALA A 199 -4.10 -9.18 4.96
C ALA A 199 -4.19 -8.62 3.54
N THR A 200 -4.82 -9.37 2.63
CA THR A 200 -5.16 -8.87 1.29
C THR A 200 -6.16 -7.72 1.40
N GLU A 201 -5.86 -6.60 0.77
CA GLU A 201 -6.75 -5.44 0.78
C GLU A 201 -7.92 -5.66 -0.18
N SER A 202 -9.15 -5.60 0.32
CA SER A 202 -10.37 -5.60 -0.51
C SER A 202 -11.00 -4.22 -0.54
N GLY A 203 -11.63 -3.84 -1.66
CA GLY A 203 -12.32 -2.54 -1.71
C GLY A 203 -12.91 -2.15 -3.06
N PRO A 204 -13.86 -1.20 -3.07
CA PRO A 204 -14.80 -0.93 -4.16
C PRO A 204 -14.23 -0.09 -5.33
N HIS A 205 -12.91 -0.03 -5.53
CA HIS A 205 -12.29 0.83 -6.57
C HIS A 205 -12.86 0.56 -7.97
N LEU A 206 -13.12 -0.72 -8.30
CA LEU A 206 -13.77 -1.09 -9.56
C LEU A 206 -15.19 -0.53 -9.69
N SER A 207 -16.02 -0.65 -8.64
CA SER A 207 -17.38 -0.09 -8.66
C SER A 207 -17.38 1.44 -8.76
N TYR A 208 -16.42 2.12 -8.13
CA TYR A 208 -16.27 3.56 -8.27
C TYR A 208 -15.79 3.97 -9.67
N ALA A 209 -14.87 3.22 -10.28
CA ALA A 209 -14.48 3.45 -11.66
C ALA A 209 -15.68 3.36 -12.61
N ILE A 210 -16.51 2.31 -12.46
CA ILE A 210 -17.76 2.14 -13.22
C ILE A 210 -18.70 3.32 -12.99
N GLN A 211 -18.85 3.79 -11.75
CA GLN A 211 -19.68 4.95 -11.43
C GLN A 211 -19.21 6.22 -12.18
N TRP A 212 -17.90 6.47 -12.23
CA TRP A 212 -17.36 7.62 -12.96
C TRP A 212 -17.60 7.53 -14.47
N PHE A 213 -17.46 6.34 -15.06
CA PHE A 213 -17.80 6.15 -16.47
C PHE A 213 -19.29 6.29 -16.74
N LEU A 214 -20.16 5.83 -15.83
CA LEU A 214 -21.61 6.05 -15.93
C LEU A 214 -21.96 7.54 -15.91
N PHE A 215 -21.32 8.35 -15.05
CA PHE A 215 -21.51 9.80 -15.05
C PHE A 215 -21.06 10.45 -16.36
N ALA A 216 -19.95 9.99 -16.95
CA ALA A 216 -19.52 10.45 -18.27
C ALA A 216 -20.58 10.12 -19.35
N VAL A 217 -21.11 8.89 -19.36
CA VAL A 217 -22.15 8.45 -20.32
C VAL A 217 -23.44 9.25 -20.15
N VAL A 218 -23.92 9.41 -18.91
CA VAL A 218 -25.12 10.21 -18.61
C VAL A 218 -24.92 11.68 -18.98
N GLY A 219 -23.74 12.25 -18.72
CA GLY A 219 -23.39 13.62 -19.11
C GLY A 219 -23.45 13.82 -20.63
N VAL A 220 -22.85 12.92 -21.41
CA VAL A 220 -22.93 12.94 -22.87
C VAL A 220 -24.36 12.75 -23.36
N GLY A 221 -25.07 11.75 -22.84
CA GLY A 221 -26.45 11.44 -23.24
C GLY A 221 -27.42 12.60 -22.95
N GLY A 222 -27.34 13.19 -21.76
CA GLY A 222 -28.12 14.36 -21.36
C GLY A 222 -27.84 15.58 -22.24
N PHE A 223 -26.57 15.83 -22.57
CA PHE A 223 -26.19 16.92 -23.48
C PHE A 223 -26.74 16.73 -24.90
N VAL A 224 -26.68 15.51 -25.44
CA VAL A 224 -27.27 15.17 -26.75
C VAL A 224 -28.79 15.35 -26.75
N LEU A 225 -29.48 14.94 -25.68
CA LEU A 225 -30.92 15.13 -25.53
C LEU A 225 -31.30 16.61 -25.45
N LEU A 226 -30.52 17.43 -24.73
CA LEU A 226 -30.72 18.87 -24.66
C LEU A 226 -30.59 19.54 -26.04
N ILE A 227 -29.58 19.18 -26.82
CA ILE A 227 -29.44 19.67 -28.20
C ILE A 227 -30.64 19.27 -29.06
N ARG A 228 -31.10 18.01 -28.95
CA ARG A 228 -32.26 17.52 -29.71
C ARG A 228 -33.57 18.22 -29.31
N ALA A 229 -33.76 18.48 -28.02
CA ALA A 229 -34.94 19.18 -27.52
C ALA A 229 -34.97 20.62 -28.02
N GLU A 230 -33.83 21.33 -27.99
CA GLU A 230 -33.73 22.69 -28.52
C GLU A 230 -33.99 22.72 -30.04
N ALA A 231 -33.46 21.76 -30.80
CA ALA A 231 -33.67 21.67 -32.24
C ALA A 231 -35.17 21.49 -32.59
N ARG A 232 -35.87 20.59 -31.88
CA ARG A 232 -37.32 20.38 -32.09
C ARG A 232 -38.16 21.60 -31.73
N GLY A 233 -37.88 22.25 -30.60
CA GLY A 233 -38.63 23.46 -30.20
C GLY A 233 -38.45 24.61 -31.19
N ARG A 234 -37.29 24.68 -31.88
CA ARG A 234 -37.03 25.68 -32.91
C ARG A 234 -37.80 25.44 -34.20
N ASP A 235 -37.99 24.18 -34.60
CA ASP A 235 -38.79 23.79 -35.77
C ASP A 235 -40.28 24.05 -35.54
N GLU A 236 -40.81 23.72 -34.36
CA GLU A 236 -42.23 23.98 -33.99
C GLU A 236 -42.57 25.47 -33.99
N THR A 237 -41.68 26.32 -33.46
CA THR A 237 -41.89 27.78 -33.42
C THR A 237 -41.86 28.40 -34.83
N HIS A 238 -41.10 27.80 -35.77
CA HIS A 238 -41.00 28.27 -37.16
C HIS A 238 -42.22 27.85 -38.00
N ASP A 239 -42.78 26.67 -37.74
CA ASP A 239 -44.01 26.18 -38.40
C ASP A 239 -45.25 26.98 -37.96
N ASP A 240 -45.33 27.37 -36.68
CA ASP A 240 -46.46 28.13 -36.13
C ASP A 240 -46.47 29.59 -36.65
N THR A 241 -45.30 30.24 -36.68
CA THR A 241 -45.18 31.59 -37.28
C THR A 241 -45.42 31.60 -38.79
N GLY A 242 -45.09 30.52 -39.50
CA GLY A 242 -45.42 30.33 -40.92
C GLY A 242 -46.93 30.19 -41.17
N ARG A 243 -47.63 29.42 -40.34
CA ARG A 243 -49.09 29.24 -40.42
C ARG A 243 -49.87 30.51 -40.09
N GLU A 244 -49.48 31.25 -39.06
CA GLU A 244 -50.12 32.53 -38.72
C GLU A 244 -49.96 33.59 -39.83
N SER A 245 -48.80 33.62 -40.51
CA SER A 245 -48.55 34.55 -41.61
C SER A 245 -49.38 34.22 -42.86
N GLN A 246 -49.56 32.93 -43.18
CA GLN A 246 -50.45 32.50 -44.27
C GLN A 246 -51.92 32.77 -43.96
N ALA A 247 -52.38 32.52 -42.72
CA ALA A 247 -53.74 32.81 -42.29
C ALA A 247 -54.06 34.32 -42.35
N ARG A 248 -53.09 35.18 -41.97
CA ARG A 248 -53.24 36.63 -42.06
C ARG A 248 -53.25 37.14 -43.51
N THR A 249 -52.53 36.49 -44.41
CA THR A 249 -52.48 36.86 -45.84
C THR A 249 -53.78 36.49 -46.57
N GLN A 250 -54.44 35.38 -46.19
CA GLN A 250 -55.73 34.97 -46.76
C GLN A 250 -56.93 35.80 -46.27
N SER A 251 -56.84 36.43 -45.10
CA SER A 251 -57.93 37.24 -44.54
C SER A 251 -58.04 38.66 -45.13
N VAL A 252 -57.10 39.09 -45.99
CA VAL A 252 -56.99 40.46 -46.52
C VAL A 252 -57.23 40.53 -48.04
N GLY A 253 -57.46 39.41 -48.72
CA GLY A 253 -57.85 39.34 -50.14
C GLY A 253 -59.32 39.09 -50.32
#